data_AF-A0A101XRM6-F1
#
_entry.id   AF-A0A101XRM6-F1
#
_cell.length_a   1.000
_cell.length_b   1.000
_cell.length_c   1.000
_cell.angle_alpha   90.00
_cell.angle_beta   90.00
_cell.angle_gamma   90.00
#
_symmetry.space_group_name_H-M   'P 1'
#
loop_
_entity.id
_entity.type
_entity.pdbx_description
1 polymer ?
#
loop_
_entity_poly.entity_id
_entity_poly.type
_entity_poly.pdbx_seq_one_letter_code
_entity_poly.pdbx_strand_id
1 'polypeptide(L)' 'MEEITMRLKPGDRVRHPDCNLDGKVIDIQSNPACLLRTLVVTWENGETEEWSELEFGPIED' A
#
# COMPACT_ATOMS: atom_id res chain seq x y z
N MET A 1 -25.47 1.89 0.61
CA MET A 1 -24.37 0.91 0.64
C MET A 1 -23.14 1.74 0.90
N GLU A 2 -22.70 1.78 2.16
CA GLU A 2 -21.46 2.48 2.50
C GLU A 2 -20.32 1.64 1.92
N GLU A 3 -19.74 2.09 0.81
CA GLU A 3 -18.46 1.58 0.33
C GLU A 3 -17.43 1.93 1.41
N ILE A 4 -17.15 0.97 2.29
CA ILE A 4 -16.05 1.07 3.25
C ILE A 4 -14.79 1.04 2.40
N THR A 5 -14.35 2.21 1.94
CA THR A 5 -13.08 2.39 1.25
C THR A 5 -11.99 2.17 2.31
N MET A 6 -11.60 0.91 2.49
CA MET A 6 -10.50 0.52 3.36
C MET A 6 -9.23 1.10 2.76
N ARG A 7 -8.87 2.28 3.24
CA ARG A 7 -7.59 2.92 2.93
C ARG A 7 -6.49 2.20 3.68
N LEU A 8 -5.40 1.93 2.97
CA LEU A 8 -4.20 1.35 3.52
C LEU A 8 -3.64 2.26 4.62
N LYS A 9 -3.10 1.65 5.68
CA LYS A 9 -2.50 2.35 6.82
C LYS A 9 -1.10 1.80 7.09
N PRO A 10 -0.21 2.61 7.72
CA PRO A 10 1.04 2.09 8.23
C PRO A 10 0.76 0.95 9.21
N GLY A 11 1.38 -0.20 8.99
CA GLY A 11 1.14 -1.43 9.73
C GLY A 11 0.41 -2.51 8.94
N ASP A 12 -0.34 -2.15 7.89
CA ASP A 12 -1.05 -3.11 7.04
C ASP A 12 -0.07 -3.99 6.27
N ARG A 13 -0.51 -5.24 6.05
CA ARG A 13 0.18 -6.19 5.19
C ARG A 13 -0.39 -6.09 3.79
N VAL A 14 0.51 -5.98 2.82
CA VAL A 14 0.19 -5.95 1.39
C VAL A 14 0.94 -7.06 0.69
N ARG A 15 0.44 -7.50 -0.46
CA ARG A 15 1.14 -8.49 -1.28
C ARG A 15 1.55 -7.86 -2.60
N HIS A 16 2.80 -8.08 -2.99
CA HIS A 16 3.36 -7.58 -4.22
C HIS A 16 2.56 -8.14 -5.42
N PRO A 17 2.05 -7.29 -6.33
CA PRO A 17 1.20 -7.72 -7.44
C PRO A 17 1.93 -8.65 -8.42
N ASP A 18 3.18 -8.35 -8.77
CA ASP A 18 3.98 -9.20 -9.67
C ASP A 18 4.65 -10.41 -8.99
N CYS A 19 5.25 -10.22 -7.82
CA CYS A 19 6.16 -11.22 -7.24
C CYS A 19 5.55 -12.12 -6.16
N ASN A 20 4.25 -11.97 -5.87
CA ASN A 20 3.53 -12.70 -4.80
C ASN A 20 4.32 -12.72 -3.47
N LEU A 21 4.99 -11.59 -3.19
CA LEU A 21 5.83 -11.40 -2.01
C LEU A 21 5.05 -10.58 -0.99
N ASP A 22 5.05 -10.99 0.26
CA ASP A 22 4.40 -10.23 1.31
C ASP A 22 5.26 -9.02 1.70
N GLY A 23 4.58 -7.93 2.02
CA GLY A 23 5.15 -6.67 2.41
C GLY A 23 4.34 -6.02 3.51
N LYS A 24 4.95 -5.04 4.16
CA LYS A 24 4.31 -4.27 5.21
C LYS A 24 4.42 -2.80 4.89
N VAL A 25 3.30 -2.09 4.92
CA VAL A 25 3.29 -0.64 4.80
C VAL A 25 3.95 -0.07 6.05
N ILE A 26 5.10 0.58 5.87
CA ILE A 26 5.83 1.22 6.96
C ILE A 26 5.48 2.71 7.08
N ASP A 27 5.10 3.35 5.97
CA ASP A 27 4.75 4.76 5.94
C ASP A 27 3.79 5.08 4.78
N ILE A 28 3.08 6.19 4.87
CA ILE A 28 2.19 6.67 3.81
C ILE A 28 2.42 8.15 3.59
N GLN A 29 2.96 8.47 2.42
CA GLN A 29 3.19 9.82 1.98
C GLN A 29 2.05 10.27 1.07
N SER A 30 1.57 11.50 1.26
CA SER A 30 0.57 12.10 0.37
C SER A 30 1.28 13.10 -0.53
N ASN A 31 1.32 12.84 -1.83
CA ASN A 31 1.93 13.79 -2.76
C ASN A 31 0.94 14.94 -3.05
N PRO A 32 1.24 16.20 -2.67
CA PRO A 32 0.35 17.33 -2.92
C PRO A 32 0.12 17.60 -4.42
N ALA A 33 0.97 17.08 -5.31
CA ALA A 33 0.83 17.24 -6.75
C ALA A 33 -0.14 16.24 -7.40
N CYS A 34 -0.37 15.06 -6.80
CA CYS A 34 -1.14 13.98 -7.43
C CYS A 34 -2.43 13.60 -6.70
N LEU A 35 -2.73 14.16 -5.51
CA LEU A 35 -3.86 13.74 -4.63
C LEU A 35 -3.85 12.24 -4.23
N LEU A 36 -2.92 11.46 -4.78
CA LEU A 36 -2.73 10.05 -4.53
C LEU A 36 -1.83 9.83 -3.33
N ARG A 37 -2.14 8.75 -2.61
CA ARG A 37 -1.35 8.26 -1.48
C ARG A 37 -0.28 7.32 -2.01
N THR A 38 0.96 7.65 -1.72
CA THR A 38 2.12 6.79 -1.93
C THR A 38 2.38 6.01 -0.65
N LEU A 39 2.35 4.69 -0.74
CA LEU A 39 2.66 3.76 0.33
C LEU A 39 4.14 3.40 0.27
N VAL A 40 4.81 3.50 1.39
CA VAL A 40 6.17 2.99 1.54
C VAL A 40 6.05 1.58 2.12
N VAL A 41 6.41 0.58 1.34
CA VAL A 41 6.28 -0.83 1.70
C VAL A 41 7.66 -1.43 1.90
N THR A 42 7.88 -2.07 3.05
CA THR A 42 9.04 -2.92 3.26
C THR A 42 8.65 -4.37 3.02
N TRP A 43 9.31 -4.98 2.06
CA TRP A 43 9.12 -6.35 1.59
C TRP A 43 9.87 -7.36 2.46
N GLU A 44 9.45 -8.62 2.45
CA GLU A 44 10.13 -9.70 3.21
C GLU A 44 11.58 -9.95 2.79
N ASN A 45 11.96 -9.56 1.57
CA ASN A 45 13.35 -9.62 1.10
C ASN A 45 14.24 -8.51 1.71
N GLY A 46 13.66 -7.58 2.47
CA GLY A 46 14.33 -6.45 3.09
C GLY A 46 14.42 -5.20 2.22
N GLU A 47 13.90 -5.24 0.99
CA GLU A 47 13.82 -4.08 0.12
C GLU A 47 12.65 -3.18 0.55
N THR A 48 12.81 -1.87 0.33
CA THR A 48 11.76 -0.89 0.62
C THR A 48 11.46 -0.12 -0.64
N GLU A 49 10.19 -0.10 -1.02
CA GLU A 49 9.74 0.52 -2.26
C GLU A 49 8.51 1.41 -2.05
N GLU A 50 8.39 2.42 -2.89
CA GLU A 50 7.28 3.36 -2.89
C GLU A 50 6.28 2.97 -3.97
N TRP A 51 5.06 2.66 -3.55
CA TRP A 51 4.00 2.17 -4.41
C TRP A 51 2.75 3.02 -4.27
N SER A 52 1.94 3.13 -5.33
CA SER A 52 0.68 3.88 -5.24
C SER A 52 -0.40 3.02 -4.57
N GLU A 53 -1.20 3.60 -3.68
CA GLU A 53 -2.31 2.88 -3.02
C GLU A 53 -3.25 2.19 -4.01
N LEU A 54 -3.42 2.78 -5.21
CA LEU A 54 -4.25 2.23 -6.28
C LEU A 54 -3.75 0.89 -6.84
N GLU A 55 -2.44 0.64 -6.81
CA GLU A 55 -1.83 -0.58 -7.38
C GLU A 55 -2.17 -1.83 -6.55
N PHE A 56 -2.47 -1.65 -5.26
CA PHE A 56 -2.85 -2.73 -4.37
C PHE A 56 -4.35 -3.04 -4.39
N GLY A 57 -5.15 -2.18 -5.03
CA GLY A 57 -6.61 -2.33 -5.08
C GLY A 57 -7.29 -2.20 -3.71
N PRO A 58 -8.63 -2.35 -3.66
CA PRO A 58 -9.34 -2.44 -2.40
C PRO A 58 -8.90 -3.71 -1.67
N ILE A 59 -8.31 -3.54 -0.49
CA ILE A 59 -8.00 -4.69 0.36
C ILE A 59 -9.31 -5.11 1.03
N GLU A 60 -9.83 -6.26 0.64
CA GLU A 60 -10.89 -6.93 1.38
C GLU A 60 -10.27 -7.58 2.64
N ASP A 61 -10.92 -7.35 3.79
CA ASP A 61 -10.55 -7.86 5.12
C ASP A 61 -10.34 -9.38 5.19
#